data_AF-A0A7I4YQW4-F1
#
_entry.id   AF-A0A7I4YQW4-F1
#
_cell.length_a   1.000
_cell.length_b   1.000
_cell.length_c   1.000
_cell.angle_alpha   90.00
_cell.angle_beta   90.00
_cell.angle_gamma   90.00
#
_symmetry.space_group_name_H-M   'P 1'
#
loop_
_entity.id
_entity.type
_entity.pdbx_description
1 polymer ?
#
loop_
_entity_poly.entity_id
_entity_poly.type
_entity_poly.pdbx_seq_one_letter_code
_entity_poly.pdbx_strand_id
1 'polypeptide(L)'
;MEESGSQILMRLLQQQLLFTMFSRPELKVNREPERLDTGQRKKSEPTERKEKSAGSRRRSEANARERNRVQHLGDMFDRLKSVLPIELDVKISKLATLKIASAYIRYLGCILDAENICHLVESEHSLMLCICEARSCPKKL
;
A
#
# COMPACT_ATOMS: atom_id res chain seq x y z
N MET A 1 12.01 -46.36 -18.79
CA MET A 1 12.88 -45.42 -18.06
C MET A 1 12.03 -44.84 -16.96
N GLU A 2 12.24 -45.28 -15.72
CA GLU A 2 11.42 -44.88 -14.58
C GLU A 2 11.89 -43.50 -14.10
N GLU A 3 11.05 -42.47 -14.26
CA GLU A 3 11.29 -41.19 -13.61
C GLU A 3 11.29 -41.43 -12.09
N SER A 4 12.39 -41.12 -11.41
CA SER A 4 12.48 -41.27 -9.95
C SER A 4 11.37 -40.45 -9.29
N GLY A 5 10.76 -40.94 -8.21
CA GLY A 5 9.63 -40.25 -7.55
C GLY A 5 9.93 -38.78 -7.17
N SER A 6 11.21 -38.44 -6.98
CA SER A 6 11.70 -37.08 -6.78
C SER A 6 11.49 -36.16 -8.00
N GLN A 7 11.61 -36.67 -9.23
CA GLN A 7 11.38 -35.90 -10.46
C GLN A 7 9.91 -35.59 -10.66
N ILE A 8 9.03 -36.54 -10.33
CA ILE A 8 7.58 -36.35 -10.37
C ILE A 8 7.16 -35.28 -9.35
N LEU A 9 7.72 -35.33 -8.14
CA LEU A 9 7.46 -34.34 -7.10
C LEU A 9 7.92 -32.93 -7.54
N MET A 10 9.09 -32.82 -8.16
CA MET A 10 9.61 -31.56 -8.68
C MET A 10 8.75 -31.00 -9.82
N ARG A 11 8.27 -31.85 -10.73
CA ARG A 11 7.36 -31.47 -11.82
C ARG A 11 6.03 -30.97 -11.28
N LEU A 12 5.46 -31.67 -10.31
CA LEU A 12 4.20 -31.28 -9.66
C LEU A 12 4.35 -29.97 -8.87
N LEU A 13 5.48 -29.77 -8.18
CA LEU A 13 5.77 -28.52 -7.49
C LEU A 13 5.94 -27.36 -8.50
N GLN A 14 6.64 -27.58 -9.61
CA GLN A 14 6.76 -26.60 -10.69
C GLN A 14 5.40 -26.24 -11.30
N GLN A 15 4.54 -27.24 -11.53
CA GLN A 15 3.17 -27.02 -12.04
C GLN A 15 2.30 -26.26 -11.04
N GLN A 16 2.39 -26.58 -9.74
CA GLN A 16 1.67 -25.87 -8.69
C GLN A 16 2.12 -24.40 -8.61
N LEU A 17 3.42 -24.14 -8.66
CA LEU A 17 3.97 -22.77 -8.63
C LEU A 17 3.50 -21.97 -9.86
N LEU A 18 3.55 -22.58 -11.04
CA LEU A 18 3.06 -21.96 -12.27
C LEU A 18 1.55 -21.67 -12.19
N PHE A 19 0.75 -22.60 -11.65
CA PHE A 19 -0.68 -22.40 -11.42
C PHE A 19 -0.95 -21.28 -10.42
N THR A 20 -0.17 -21.13 -9.35
CA THR A 20 -0.33 -20.03 -8.38
C THR A 20 0.07 -18.66 -8.94
N MET A 21 1.02 -18.63 -9.88
CA MET A 21 1.51 -17.37 -10.47
C MET A 21 0.70 -16.95 -11.71
N PHE A 22 0.14 -17.89 -12.48
CA PHE A 22 -0.70 -17.62 -13.66
C PHE A 22 -2.20 -17.65 -13.38
N SER A 23 -2.66 -18.31 -12.32
CA SER A 23 -4.04 -18.17 -11.86
C SER A 23 -4.16 -16.87 -11.06
N ARG A 24 -4.25 -15.77 -11.80
CA ARG A 24 -4.91 -14.57 -11.27
C ARG A 24 -6.26 -15.04 -10.71
N PRO A 25 -6.64 -14.69 -9.47
CA PRO A 25 -8.05 -14.69 -9.15
C PRO A 25 -8.68 -13.73 -10.18
N GLU A 26 -9.63 -14.26 -10.94
CA GLU A 26 -10.57 -13.47 -11.75
C GLU A 26 -10.92 -12.23 -10.94
N LEU A 27 -10.31 -11.10 -11.29
CA LEU A 27 -10.86 -9.82 -10.91
C LEU A 27 -12.21 -9.83 -11.60
N LYS A 28 -13.26 -10.15 -10.84
CA LYS A 28 -14.62 -9.75 -11.15
C LYS A 28 -14.50 -8.26 -11.44
N VAL A 29 -14.41 -7.94 -12.72
CA VAL A 29 -14.85 -6.66 -13.25
C VAL A 29 -16.27 -6.61 -12.77
N ASN A 30 -16.51 -5.89 -11.68
CA ASN A 30 -17.83 -5.40 -11.37
C ASN A 30 -18.18 -4.53 -12.58
N ARG A 31 -18.85 -5.16 -13.55
CA ARG A 31 -19.82 -4.51 -14.40
C ARG A 31 -20.81 -3.91 -13.42
N GLU A 32 -20.55 -2.67 -13.03
CA GLU A 32 -21.57 -1.82 -12.44
C GLU A 32 -22.79 -1.93 -13.37
N PRO A 33 -23.94 -2.38 -12.84
CA PRO A 33 -25.11 -2.58 -13.66
C PRO A 33 -25.56 -1.25 -14.24
N GLU A 34 -25.98 -1.32 -15.50
CA GLU A 34 -26.83 -0.33 -16.11
C GLU A 34 -27.92 0.14 -15.15
N ARG A 35 -28.14 1.43 -15.16
CA ARG A 35 -29.13 2.12 -14.34
C ARG A 35 -30.52 1.71 -14.83
N LEU A 36 -31.18 0.82 -14.09
CA LEU A 36 -32.63 0.67 -14.18
C LEU A 36 -33.29 1.87 -13.49
N ASP A 37 -33.59 2.87 -14.32
CA ASP A 37 -34.55 3.93 -14.03
C ASP A 37 -35.97 3.35 -14.17
N THR A 38 -36.55 2.87 -13.06
CA THR A 38 -38.00 2.65 -12.96
C THR A 38 -38.49 3.20 -11.64
N GLY A 39 -38.95 4.44 -11.68
CA GLY A 39 -39.55 5.13 -10.54
C GLY A 39 -40.26 6.41 -10.97
N GLN A 40 -41.23 6.28 -11.87
CA GLN A 40 -42.17 7.36 -12.18
C GLN A 40 -42.87 7.84 -10.90
N ARG A 41 -42.61 9.07 -10.47
CA ARG A 41 -43.61 9.90 -9.79
C ARG A 41 -43.64 11.28 -10.45
N LYS A 42 -44.67 11.47 -11.26
CA LYS A 42 -45.11 12.76 -11.82
C LYS A 42 -45.28 13.79 -10.69
N LYS A 43 -44.53 14.89 -10.75
CA LYS A 43 -45.07 16.26 -10.55
C LYS A 43 -44.05 17.32 -11.01
N SER A 44 -44.44 18.02 -12.08
CA SER A 44 -44.20 19.44 -12.42
C SER A 44 -42.81 20.08 -12.21
N GLU A 45 -42.30 20.65 -13.32
CA GLU A 45 -41.25 21.67 -13.55
C GLU A 45 -40.93 22.70 -12.41
N PRO A 46 -39.75 23.38 -12.40
CA PRO A 46 -38.99 23.86 -13.56
C PRO A 46 -37.49 23.51 -13.64
N THR A 47 -36.92 23.87 -14.79
CA THR A 47 -35.96 23.11 -15.60
C THR A 47 -34.50 23.59 -15.47
N GLU A 48 -34.12 24.32 -14.43
CA GLU A 48 -32.76 24.89 -14.29
C GLU A 48 -31.88 24.24 -13.20
N ARG A 49 -32.45 23.35 -12.35
CA ARG A 49 -31.71 22.77 -11.20
C ARG A 49 -31.02 21.44 -11.49
N LYS A 50 -31.35 20.78 -12.60
CA LYS A 50 -30.87 19.41 -12.92
C LYS A 50 -29.42 19.36 -13.42
N GLU A 51 -28.93 20.40 -14.08
CA GLU A 51 -27.54 20.44 -14.55
C GLU A 51 -26.54 20.66 -13.40
N LYS A 52 -26.92 21.47 -12.40
CA LYS A 52 -26.11 21.69 -11.20
C LYS A 52 -25.95 20.42 -10.35
N SER A 53 -26.94 19.51 -10.35
CA SER A 53 -26.90 18.28 -9.55
C SER A 53 -26.05 17.17 -10.19
N ALA A 54 -26.05 17.04 -11.52
CA ALA A 54 -25.17 16.09 -12.22
C ALA A 54 -23.68 16.44 -12.04
N GLY A 55 -23.34 17.74 -12.11
CA GLY A 55 -21.99 18.23 -11.82
C GLY A 55 -21.58 18.05 -10.35
N SER A 56 -22.53 18.16 -9.41
CA SER A 56 -22.30 17.90 -7.98
C SER A 56 -22.06 16.41 -7.69
N ARG A 57 -22.83 15.52 -8.32
CA ARG A 57 -22.67 14.06 -8.18
C ARG A 57 -21.33 13.57 -8.73
N ARG A 58 -20.92 14.03 -9.91
CA ARG A 58 -19.60 13.70 -10.50
C ARG A 58 -18.44 14.17 -9.61
N ARG A 59 -18.56 15.36 -9.02
CA ARG A 59 -17.59 15.88 -8.04
C ARG A 59 -17.54 15.05 -6.77
N SER A 60 -18.69 14.66 -6.22
CA SER A 60 -18.79 13.79 -5.05
C SER A 60 -18.13 12.42 -5.31
N GLU A 61 -18.41 11.82 -6.46
CA GLU A 61 -17.80 10.56 -6.89
C GLU A 61 -16.27 10.69 -7.07
N ALA A 62 -15.79 11.78 -7.66
CA ALA A 62 -14.36 12.06 -7.78
C ALA A 62 -13.68 12.22 -6.41
N ASN A 63 -14.30 12.96 -5.49
CA ASN A 63 -13.79 13.14 -4.13
C ASN A 63 -13.80 11.83 -3.33
N ALA A 64 -14.79 10.96 -3.55
CA ALA A 64 -14.80 9.62 -2.95
C ALA A 64 -13.62 8.78 -3.45
N ARG A 65 -13.35 8.78 -4.77
CA ARG A 65 -12.19 8.09 -5.34
C ARG A 65 -10.87 8.61 -4.77
N GLU A 66 -10.71 9.92 -4.67
CA GLU A 66 -9.49 10.52 -4.13
C GLU A 66 -9.29 10.18 -2.65
N ARG A 67 -10.38 10.19 -1.85
CA ARG A 67 -10.32 9.73 -0.46
C ARG A 67 -9.86 8.29 -0.36
N ASN A 68 -10.42 7.38 -1.17
CA ASN A 68 -10.00 5.98 -1.18
C ASN A 68 -8.52 5.83 -1.58
N ARG A 69 -8.06 6.60 -2.57
CA ARG A 69 -6.65 6.62 -2.98
C ARG A 69 -5.73 7.07 -1.84
N VAL A 70 -6.11 8.13 -1.11
CA VAL A 70 -5.35 8.66 0.02
C VAL A 70 -5.38 7.72 1.22
N GLN A 71 -6.52 7.04 1.49
CA GLN A 71 -6.63 6.00 2.51
C GLN A 71 -5.69 4.83 2.21
N HIS A 72 -5.73 4.30 0.99
CA HIS A 72 -4.81 3.24 0.56
C HIS A 72 -3.35 3.65 0.74
N LEU A 73 -2.98 4.88 0.40
CA LEU A 73 -1.64 5.40 0.64
C LEU A 73 -1.29 5.42 2.14
N GLY A 74 -2.25 5.80 2.99
CA GLY A 74 -2.14 5.72 4.44
C GLY A 74 -1.82 4.30 4.91
N ASP A 75 -2.57 3.31 4.44
CA ASP A 75 -2.38 1.89 4.80
C ASP A 75 -0.99 1.39 4.37
N MET A 76 -0.48 1.83 3.22
CA MET A 76 0.89 1.52 2.78
C MET A 76 1.96 2.13 3.69
N PHE A 77 1.74 3.36 4.19
CA PHE A 77 2.62 3.98 5.18
C PHE A 77 2.57 3.23 6.51
N ASP A 78 1.41 2.75 6.94
CA ASP A 78 1.26 1.94 8.15
C ASP A 78 1.98 0.59 8.01
N ARG A 79 1.86 -0.05 6.85
CA ARG A 79 2.61 -1.26 6.53
C ARG A 79 4.12 -1.01 6.52
N LEU A 80 4.58 0.11 5.96
CA LEU A 80 5.99 0.49 6.01
C LEU A 80 6.46 0.66 7.46
N LYS A 81 5.71 1.37 8.31
CA LYS A 81 6.06 1.53 9.73
C LYS A 81 6.19 0.19 10.46
N SER A 82 5.34 -0.79 10.14
CA SER A 82 5.37 -2.11 10.79
C SER A 82 6.66 -2.91 10.58
N VAL A 83 7.44 -2.59 9.56
CA VAL A 83 8.71 -3.27 9.26
C VAL A 83 9.95 -2.46 9.67
N LEU A 84 9.78 -1.26 10.23
CA LEU A 84 10.89 -0.42 10.67
C LEU A 84 11.35 -0.82 12.07
N PRO A 85 12.65 -0.61 12.41
CA PRO A 85 13.20 -0.85 13.73
C PRO A 85 12.78 0.28 14.70
N ILE A 86 11.48 0.39 14.95
CA ILE A 86 10.85 1.34 15.86
C ILE A 86 9.93 0.59 16.82
N GLU A 87 9.68 1.16 18.00
CA GLU A 87 8.68 0.60 18.91
C GLU A 87 7.28 0.63 18.27
N LEU A 88 6.51 -0.44 18.52
CA LEU A 88 5.12 -0.54 18.08
C LEU A 88 4.30 0.64 18.65
N ASP A 89 3.35 1.13 17.87
CA ASP A 89 2.47 2.26 18.20
C ASP A 89 3.13 3.63 18.42
N VAL A 90 4.43 3.79 18.13
CA VAL A 90 5.06 5.11 18.12
C VAL A 90 4.52 5.96 16.98
N LYS A 91 4.00 7.14 17.34
CA LYS A 91 3.54 8.14 16.38
C LYS A 91 4.73 8.84 15.75
N ILE A 92 5.12 8.40 14.56
CA ILE A 92 6.09 9.09 13.69
C ILE A 92 5.42 9.73 12.48
N SER A 93 5.97 10.84 12.00
CA SER A 93 5.47 11.53 10.80
C SER A 93 5.78 10.75 9.51
N LYS A 94 5.07 11.05 8.41
CA LYS A 94 5.35 10.44 7.09
C LYS A 94 6.79 10.69 6.65
N LEU A 95 7.29 11.91 6.84
CA LEU A 95 8.68 12.26 6.51
C LEU A 95 9.69 11.47 7.35
N ALA A 96 9.45 11.37 8.66
CA ALA A 96 10.29 10.58 9.55
C ALA A 96 10.29 9.10 9.16
N THR A 97 9.13 8.54 8.82
CA THR A 97 9.00 7.16 8.33
C THR A 97 9.90 6.91 7.12
N LEU A 98 9.91 7.82 6.14
CA LEU A 98 10.76 7.71 4.96
C LEU A 98 12.25 7.83 5.28
N LYS A 99 12.62 8.75 6.18
CA LYS A 99 14.02 8.91 6.63
C LYS A 99 14.55 7.64 7.29
N ILE A 100 13.78 7.09 8.24
CA ILE A 100 14.14 5.85 8.95
C ILE A 100 14.22 4.69 7.97
N ALA A 101 13.26 4.54 7.05
CA ALA A 101 13.27 3.48 6.04
C ALA A 101 14.53 3.53 5.16
N SER A 102 14.91 4.71 4.67
CA SER A 102 16.11 4.89 3.86
C SER A 102 17.38 4.54 4.64
N ALA A 103 17.50 5.04 5.88
CA ALA A 103 18.63 4.72 6.74
C ALA A 103 18.72 3.22 7.07
N TYR A 104 17.56 2.57 7.25
CA TYR A 104 17.50 1.15 7.57
C TYR A 104 17.91 0.27 6.38
N ILE A 105 17.46 0.59 5.16
CA ILE A 105 17.92 -0.10 3.94
C ILE A 105 19.45 -0.01 3.82
N ARG A 106 20.03 1.18 4.04
CA ARG A 106 21.48 1.38 3.98
C ARG A 106 22.21 0.57 5.04
N TYR A 107 21.72 0.58 6.28
CA TYR A 107 22.28 -0.23 7.38
C TYR A 107 22.25 -1.72 7.06
N LEU A 108 21.12 -2.24 6.57
CA LEU A 108 21.00 -3.64 6.14
C LEU A 108 21.97 -3.97 4.99
N GLY A 109 22.18 -3.04 4.05
CA GLY A 109 23.21 -3.19 3.01
C GLY A 109 24.61 -3.37 3.61
N CYS A 110 25.00 -2.52 4.55
CA CYS A 110 26.28 -2.64 5.24
C CYS A 110 26.42 -3.92 6.09
N ILE A 111 25.32 -4.47 6.62
CA ILE A 111 25.35 -5.78 7.31
C ILE A 111 25.65 -6.92 6.33
N LEU A 112 25.07 -6.86 5.12
CA LEU A 112 25.25 -7.89 4.10
C LEU A 112 26.66 -7.81 3.48
N ASP A 113 27.23 -6.62 3.39
CA ASP A 113 28.59 -6.37 2.92
C ASP A 113 29.61 -6.60 4.05
N ALA A 114 29.87 -7.88 4.37
CA ALA A 114 30.66 -8.36 5.53
C ALA A 114 32.15 -7.93 5.59
N GLU A 115 32.61 -7.04 4.71
CA GLU A 115 34.01 -6.66 4.55
C GLU A 115 34.35 -5.28 5.15
N ASN A 116 33.36 -4.47 5.59
CA ASN A 116 33.63 -3.12 6.07
C ASN A 116 32.90 -2.74 7.39
N ILE A 117 33.50 -3.14 8.51
CA ILE A 117 33.01 -2.88 9.87
C ILE A 117 32.85 -1.38 10.15
N CYS A 118 33.72 -0.52 9.60
CA CYS A 118 33.66 0.93 9.83
C CYS A 118 32.35 1.52 9.29
N HIS A 119 31.98 1.17 8.06
CA HIS A 119 30.72 1.62 7.44
C HIS A 119 29.48 1.07 8.13
N LEU A 120 29.57 -0.13 8.71
CA LEU A 120 28.49 -0.70 9.52
C LEU A 120 28.19 0.18 10.74
N VAL A 121 29.21 0.56 11.52
CA VAL A 121 29.05 1.40 12.71
C VAL A 121 28.52 2.80 12.35
N GLU A 122 29.04 3.41 11.29
CA GLU A 122 28.54 4.70 10.80
C GLU A 122 27.08 4.62 10.36
N SER A 123 26.70 3.53 9.69
CA SER A 123 25.33 3.30 9.23
C SER A 123 24.36 3.05 10.38
N GLU A 124 24.78 2.30 11.40
CA GLU A 124 24.04 2.07 12.64
C GLU A 124 23.77 3.38 13.38
N HIS A 125 24.81 4.19 13.60
CA HIS A 125 24.69 5.47 14.31
C HIS A 125 23.73 6.42 13.58
N SER A 126 23.82 6.51 12.26
CA SER A 126 22.92 7.34 11.46
C SER A 126 21.47 6.85 11.49
N LEU A 127 21.23 5.53 11.49
CA LEU A 127 19.88 4.96 11.67
C LEU A 127 19.32 5.30 13.06
N MET A 128 20.12 5.10 14.10
CA MET A 128 19.73 5.42 15.47
C MET A 128 19.38 6.90 15.64
N LEU A 129 20.17 7.80 15.05
CA LEU A 129 19.90 9.24 15.07
C LEU A 129 18.55 9.56 14.41
N CYS A 130 18.25 8.97 13.25
CA CYS A 130 16.96 9.16 12.58
C CYS A 130 15.77 8.69 13.43
N ILE A 131 15.93 7.57 14.14
CA ILE A 131 14.90 7.04 15.05
C ILE A 131 14.70 8.00 16.23
N CYS A 132 15.77 8.48 16.86
CA CYS A 132 15.70 9.41 17.99
C CYS A 132 15.06 10.76 17.61
N GLU A 133 15.44 11.34 16.47
CA GLU A 133 14.87 12.59 15.96
C GLU A 133 13.36 12.46 15.70
N ALA A 134 12.92 11.30 15.20
CA ALA A 134 11.51 11.04 14.91
C ALA A 134 10.62 11.04 16.16
N ARG A 135 11.18 10.69 17.33
CA ARG A 135 10.48 10.67 18.62
C ARG A 135 10.36 12.06 19.25
N SER A 136 11.24 12.99 18.88
CA SER A 136 11.35 14.33 19.49
C SER A 136 10.44 15.40 18.88
N CYS A 137 9.53 15.06 17.97
CA CYS A 137 8.59 16.03 17.39
C CYS A 137 7.29 16.13 18.21
N PRO A 138 7.08 17.19 19.00
CA PRO A 138 5.83 17.38 19.71
C PRO A 138 4.69 17.60 18.71
N LYS A 139 3.54 16.97 19.00
CA LYS A 139 2.28 17.19 18.30
C LYS A 139 2.02 18.70 18.23
N LYS A 140 1.81 19.27 17.04
CA LYS A 140 1.24 20.63 16.95
C LYS A 140 -0.15 20.57 17.59
N LEU A 141 -0.33 21.36 18.65
CA LEU A 141 -1.61 21.71 19.29
C LEU A 141 -2.59 22.25 18.25
#